data_AF-A0A7Y9SIX4-F1
#
_entry.id   AF-A0A7Y9SIX4-F1
#
_cell.length_a   1.000
_cell.length_b   1.000
_cell.length_c   1.000
_cell.angle_alpha   90.00
_cell.angle_beta   90.00
_cell.angle_gamma   90.00
#
_symmetry.space_group_name_H-M   'P 1'
#
loop_
_entity.id
_entity.type
_entity.pdbx_description
1 polymer ?
#
loop_
_entity_poly.entity_id
_entity_poly.type
_entity_poly.pdbx_seq_one_letter_code
_entity_poly.pdbx_strand_id
1 'polypeptide(L)'
;MGGKRVNLDTVHFRELVGVLRESDDVGVLLRGHLWIEALLEYAARGKLESPDAIGWGGARFEHKLALAEAVGVLDHDMAVAVRGFNGLRNRLAHELVFQVTDAEVTTLIGRLGEEHRAHIRGFVDQQLEIYVEVERAKSVGMEIEFDPELEWYPRVMTPTRANLYAFVIYVARTLAFEGAFGAIDRKGIDDPTEFLAVLDAEVERLTGGLFRFNRSRE
;
A
#
# COMPACT_ATOMS: atom_id res chain seq x y z
N MET A 1 21.74 8.28 -14.30
CA MET A 1 21.08 6.98 -14.60
C MET A 1 19.59 7.26 -14.71
N GLY A 2 19.00 7.06 -15.89
CA GLY A 2 17.58 7.34 -16.11
C GLY A 2 16.72 6.31 -15.37
N GLY A 3 15.92 6.77 -14.41
CA GLY A 3 14.94 5.91 -13.73
C GLY A 3 13.95 5.38 -14.75
N LYS A 4 13.81 4.06 -14.81
CA LYS A 4 12.80 3.40 -15.65
C LYS A 4 11.44 3.78 -15.08
N ARG A 5 10.67 4.60 -15.80
CA ARG A 5 9.31 5.00 -15.42
C ARG A 5 8.48 3.74 -15.14
N VAL A 6 7.86 3.65 -13.97
CA VAL A 6 6.88 2.61 -13.68
C VAL A 6 5.64 2.97 -14.48
N ASN A 7 5.40 2.27 -15.58
CA ASN A 7 4.18 2.44 -16.36
C ASN A 7 3.07 1.60 -15.69
N LEU A 8 2.12 2.29 -15.05
CA LEU A 8 0.98 1.70 -14.36
C LEU A 8 0.07 0.88 -15.29
N ASP A 9 0.12 1.11 -16.60
CA ASP A 9 -0.62 0.32 -17.59
C ASP A 9 0.06 -1.04 -17.86
N THR A 10 1.33 -1.18 -17.47
CA THR A 10 2.11 -2.42 -17.62
C THR A 10 2.39 -3.12 -16.30
N VAL A 11 2.01 -2.52 -15.18
CA VAL A 11 2.19 -3.12 -13.86
C VAL A 11 1.00 -4.02 -13.56
N HIS A 12 1.26 -5.32 -13.47
CA HIS A 12 0.29 -6.28 -12.97
C HIS A 12 0.26 -6.20 -11.44
N PHE A 13 -0.49 -5.24 -10.89
CA PHE A 13 -0.61 -5.07 -9.43
C PHE A 13 -1.11 -6.34 -8.73
N ARG A 14 -1.85 -7.20 -9.42
CA ARG A 14 -2.24 -8.53 -8.92
C ARG A 14 -1.01 -9.40 -8.62
N GLU A 15 -0.02 -9.42 -9.51
CA GLU A 15 1.25 -10.12 -9.27
C GLU A 15 2.03 -9.47 -8.13
N LEU A 16 2.04 -8.12 -8.06
CA LEU A 16 2.70 -7.40 -6.97
C LEU A 16 2.12 -7.78 -5.60
N VAL A 17 0.80 -7.86 -5.49
CA VAL A 17 0.11 -8.29 -4.27
C VAL A 17 0.49 -9.72 -3.90
N GLY A 18 0.50 -10.63 -4.88
CA GLY A 18 0.96 -12.01 -4.67
C GLY A 18 2.38 -12.03 -4.10
N VAL A 19 3.30 -11.33 -4.74
CA VAL A 19 4.71 -11.27 -4.31
C VAL A 19 4.88 -10.58 -2.96
N LEU A 20 4.10 -9.53 -2.66
CA LEU A 20 4.14 -8.86 -1.35
C LEU A 20 3.74 -9.78 -0.22
N ARG A 21 2.75 -10.66 -0.43
CA ARG A 21 2.33 -11.67 0.56
C ARG A 21 3.43 -12.70 0.85
N GLU A 22 4.28 -12.98 -0.13
CA GLU A 22 5.37 -13.95 -0.01
C GLU A 22 6.70 -13.33 0.45
N SER A 23 6.77 -12.00 0.51
CA SER A 23 7.99 -11.27 0.81
C SER A 23 8.33 -11.30 2.31
N ASP A 24 9.63 -11.22 2.60
CA ASP A 24 10.09 -10.86 3.93
C ASP A 24 9.90 -9.35 4.19
N ASP A 25 10.25 -8.89 5.39
CA ASP A 25 9.97 -7.52 5.83
C ASP A 25 10.69 -6.49 4.92
N VAL A 26 11.89 -6.82 4.43
CA VAL A 26 12.65 -6.01 3.47
C VAL A 26 11.98 -6.01 2.10
N GLY A 27 11.51 -7.16 1.62
CA GLY A 27 10.78 -7.27 0.37
C GLY A 27 9.47 -6.48 0.40
N VAL A 28 8.72 -6.52 1.50
CA VAL A 28 7.51 -5.69 1.71
C VAL A 28 7.87 -4.21 1.68
N LEU A 29 8.93 -3.79 2.38
CA LEU A 29 9.40 -2.39 2.40
C LEU A 29 9.76 -1.91 0.99
N LEU A 30 10.58 -2.66 0.24
CA LEU A 30 11.04 -2.28 -1.10
C LEU A 30 9.90 -2.23 -2.12
N ARG A 31 9.07 -3.26 -2.16
CA ARG A 31 7.97 -3.36 -3.13
C ARG A 31 6.83 -2.42 -2.78
N GLY A 32 6.51 -2.28 -1.49
CA GLY A 32 5.57 -1.30 -0.99
C GLY A 32 6.01 0.13 -1.32
N HIS A 33 7.30 0.44 -1.22
CA HIS A 33 7.84 1.73 -1.64
C HIS A 33 7.61 2.03 -3.11
N LEU A 34 7.94 1.09 -4.01
CA LEU A 34 7.71 1.26 -5.44
C LEU A 34 6.21 1.44 -5.76
N TRP A 35 5.35 0.72 -5.04
CA TRP A 35 3.90 0.84 -5.21
C TRP A 35 3.40 2.22 -4.79
N ILE A 36 3.73 2.64 -3.57
CA ILE A 36 3.34 3.94 -3.03
C ILE A 36 3.87 5.06 -3.93
N GLU A 37 5.11 4.96 -4.41
CA GLU A 37 5.68 5.95 -5.32
C GLU A 37 4.88 6.09 -6.62
N ALA A 38 4.51 4.95 -7.23
CA ALA A 38 3.74 4.94 -8.47
C ALA A 38 2.33 5.51 -8.26
N LEU A 39 1.70 5.21 -7.12
CA LEU A 39 0.38 5.74 -6.76
C LEU A 39 0.40 7.22 -6.37
N LEU A 40 1.46 7.71 -5.72
CA LEU A 40 1.64 9.13 -5.44
C LEU A 40 1.66 9.94 -6.74
N GLU A 41 2.46 9.50 -7.72
CA GLU A 41 2.48 10.10 -9.05
C GLU A 41 1.10 10.04 -9.70
N TYR A 42 0.44 8.87 -9.67
CA TYR A 42 -0.88 8.69 -10.28
C TYR A 42 -1.93 9.65 -9.72
N ALA A 43 -2.07 9.67 -8.39
CA ALA A 43 -3.07 10.46 -7.71
C ALA A 43 -2.80 11.96 -7.83
N ALA A 44 -1.54 12.39 -7.68
CA ALA A 44 -1.17 13.80 -7.80
C ALA A 44 -1.39 14.33 -9.23
N ARG A 45 -1.04 13.54 -10.26
CA ARG A 45 -1.35 13.90 -11.66
C ARG A 45 -2.83 14.16 -11.87
N GLY A 46 -3.68 13.49 -11.09
CA GLY A 46 -5.11 13.61 -11.25
C GLY A 46 -5.73 14.91 -10.73
N LYS A 47 -5.02 15.66 -9.89
CA LYS A 47 -5.47 16.93 -9.30
C LYS A 47 -4.84 18.17 -9.96
N LEU A 48 -3.94 17.97 -10.92
CA LEU A 48 -3.19 19.04 -11.57
C LEU A 48 -3.79 19.41 -12.93
N GLU A 49 -3.81 20.70 -13.25
CA GLU A 49 -4.26 21.18 -14.57
C GLU A 49 -3.31 20.79 -15.71
N SER A 50 -2.00 20.79 -15.44
CA SER A 50 -0.95 20.50 -16.43
C SER A 50 0.10 19.55 -15.85
N PRO A 51 -0.28 18.28 -15.57
CA PRO A 51 0.57 17.33 -14.85
C PRO A 51 1.90 17.06 -15.56
N ASP A 52 1.94 17.08 -16.89
CA ASP A 52 3.14 16.72 -17.66
C ASP A 52 4.26 17.76 -17.60
N ALA A 53 3.98 18.98 -17.15
CA ALA A 53 5.00 20.02 -16.97
C ALA A 53 6.04 19.70 -15.87
N ILE A 54 5.71 18.79 -14.95
CA ILE A 54 6.55 18.44 -13.79
C ILE A 54 7.75 17.56 -14.16
N GLY A 55 7.69 16.84 -15.29
CA GLY A 55 8.77 15.93 -15.68
C GLY A 55 8.94 14.73 -14.74
N TRP A 56 7.84 14.04 -14.42
CA TRP A 56 7.75 12.96 -13.42
C TRP A 56 8.84 11.88 -13.48
N GLY A 57 9.36 11.54 -14.67
CA GLY A 57 10.42 10.55 -14.81
C GLY A 57 11.74 10.91 -14.11
N GLY A 58 11.97 12.20 -13.83
CA GLY A 58 13.12 12.68 -13.04
C GLY A 58 12.78 12.99 -11.58
N ALA A 59 11.50 13.00 -11.22
CA ALA A 59 11.06 13.35 -9.88
C ALA A 59 11.36 12.21 -8.90
N ARG A 60 12.15 12.51 -7.87
CA ARG A 60 12.37 11.61 -6.73
C ARG A 60 11.10 11.43 -5.88
N PHE A 61 11.07 10.37 -5.08
CA PHE A 61 9.99 10.06 -4.14
C PHE A 61 9.56 11.27 -3.30
N GLU A 62 10.52 12.01 -2.74
CA GLU A 62 10.24 13.16 -1.87
C GLU A 62 9.50 14.29 -2.61
N HIS A 63 9.82 14.51 -3.89
CA HIS A 63 9.13 15.51 -4.71
C HIS A 63 7.70 15.06 -5.02
N LYS A 64 7.51 13.77 -5.36
CA LYS A 64 6.18 13.19 -5.62
C LYS A 64 5.29 13.26 -4.38
N LEU A 65 5.86 12.93 -3.21
CA LEU A 65 5.17 13.04 -1.94
C LEU A 65 4.79 14.49 -1.60
N ALA A 66 5.73 15.43 -1.75
CA ALA A 66 5.46 16.85 -1.48
C ALA A 66 4.37 17.41 -2.41
N LEU A 67 4.36 17.00 -3.68
CA LEU A 67 3.30 17.37 -4.62
C LEU A 67 1.96 16.76 -4.23
N ALA A 68 1.91 15.48 -3.89
CA ALA A 68 0.69 14.81 -3.44
C ALA A 68 0.09 15.48 -2.19
N GLU A 69 0.93 15.85 -1.22
CA GLU A 69 0.51 16.65 -0.05
C GLU A 69 -0.01 18.03 -0.46
N ALA A 70 0.72 18.74 -1.33
CA ALA A 70 0.35 20.10 -1.75
C ALA A 70 -0.97 20.18 -2.53
N VAL A 71 -1.32 19.14 -3.31
CA VAL A 71 -2.57 19.07 -4.08
C VAL A 71 -3.70 18.36 -3.33
N GLY A 72 -3.50 18.04 -2.04
CA GLY A 72 -4.53 17.45 -1.18
C GLY A 72 -4.86 15.99 -1.47
N VAL A 73 -3.95 15.24 -2.11
CA VAL A 73 -4.08 13.77 -2.23
C VAL A 73 -3.83 13.09 -0.89
N LEU A 74 -2.92 13.63 -0.09
CA LEU A 74 -2.65 13.16 1.27
C LEU A 74 -2.85 14.31 2.25
N ASP A 75 -3.38 14.00 3.43
CA ASP A 75 -3.29 14.90 4.56
C ASP A 75 -1.86 14.96 5.12
N HIS A 76 -1.64 15.90 6.03
CA HIS A 76 -0.32 16.12 6.61
C HIS A 76 0.21 14.91 7.39
N ASP A 77 -0.65 14.28 8.19
CA ASP A 77 -0.30 13.15 9.06
C ASP A 77 0.15 11.93 8.22
N MET A 78 -0.61 11.62 7.16
CA MET A 78 -0.26 10.57 6.20
C MET A 78 1.04 10.90 5.47
N ALA A 79 1.22 12.15 5.02
CA ALA A 79 2.45 12.57 4.35
C ALA A 79 3.68 12.41 5.28
N VAL A 80 3.55 12.75 6.56
CA VAL A 80 4.59 12.57 7.58
C VAL A 80 4.90 11.09 7.83
N ALA A 81 3.89 10.21 7.84
CA ALA A 81 4.09 8.77 7.97
C ALA A 81 4.78 8.16 6.74
N VAL A 82 4.33 8.50 5.52
CA VAL A 82 4.91 8.04 4.25
C VAL A 82 6.36 8.54 4.08
N ARG A 83 6.67 9.75 4.54
CA ARG A 83 8.05 10.26 4.60
C ARG A 83 8.93 9.42 5.53
N GLY A 84 8.40 9.02 6.68
CA GLY A 84 9.10 8.10 7.60
C GLY A 84 9.35 6.73 6.98
N PHE A 85 8.38 6.19 6.24
CA PHE A 85 8.52 4.93 5.51
C PHE A 85 9.63 5.00 4.45
N ASN A 86 9.70 6.09 3.68
CA ASN A 86 10.82 6.33 2.77
C ASN A 86 12.16 6.43 3.52
N GLY A 87 12.17 6.98 4.74
CA GLY A 87 13.32 6.97 5.63
C GLY A 87 13.79 5.54 5.99
N LEU A 88 12.88 4.61 6.28
CA LEU A 88 13.22 3.19 6.48
C LEU A 88 13.89 2.61 5.24
N ARG A 89 13.29 2.84 4.06
CA ARG A 89 13.85 2.38 2.77
C ARG A 89 15.24 2.97 2.51
N ASN A 90 15.48 4.23 2.86
CA ASN A 90 16.77 4.87 2.63
C ASN A 90 17.87 4.27 3.51
N ARG A 91 17.57 3.92 4.77
CA ARG A 91 18.55 3.25 5.64
C ARG A 91 18.99 1.88 5.11
N LEU A 92 18.07 1.12 4.52
CA LEU A 92 18.40 -0.13 3.83
C LEU A 92 19.49 0.05 2.74
N ALA A 93 19.53 1.20 2.05
CA ALA A 93 20.54 1.46 1.04
C ALA A 93 21.93 1.81 1.63
N HIS A 94 22.02 2.07 2.93
CA HIS A 94 23.23 2.52 3.61
C HIS A 94 23.78 1.51 4.63
N GLU A 95 22.99 0.53 5.03
CA GLU A 95 23.34 -0.46 6.06
C GLU A 95 23.54 -1.86 5.45
N LEU A 96 24.68 -2.50 5.72
CA LEU A 96 24.99 -3.84 5.20
C LEU A 96 24.10 -4.94 5.78
N VAL A 97 23.66 -4.76 7.03
CA VAL A 97 22.75 -5.65 7.73
C VAL A 97 21.62 -4.78 8.25
N PHE A 98 20.51 -4.77 7.51
CA PHE A 98 19.33 -3.98 7.83
C PHE A 98 18.19 -4.92 8.24
N GLN A 99 17.50 -4.57 9.32
CA GLN A 99 16.28 -5.23 9.76
C GLN A 99 15.23 -4.16 10.03
N VAL A 100 14.02 -4.38 9.52
CA VAL A 100 12.87 -3.57 9.91
C VAL A 100 12.44 -4.04 11.29
N THR A 101 12.27 -3.12 12.23
CA THR A 101 11.79 -3.45 13.57
C THR A 101 10.33 -3.06 13.76
N ASP A 102 9.61 -3.81 14.59
CA ASP A 102 8.22 -3.51 14.91
C ASP A 102 8.05 -2.11 15.53
N ALA A 103 8.99 -1.68 16.37
CA ALA A 103 8.98 -0.36 16.99
C ALA A 103 9.06 0.77 15.95
N GLU A 104 9.85 0.61 14.90
CA GLU A 104 9.95 1.58 13.83
C GLU A 104 8.65 1.68 13.04
N VAL A 105 8.04 0.54 12.71
CA VAL A 105 6.78 0.52 11.96
C VAL A 105 5.62 1.07 12.80
N THR A 106 5.56 0.70 14.08
CA THR A 106 4.58 1.25 15.03
C THR A 106 4.74 2.76 15.20
N THR A 107 5.98 3.27 15.17
CA THR A 107 6.25 4.72 15.15
C THR A 107 5.73 5.39 13.88
N LEU A 108 5.79 4.72 12.73
CA LEU A 108 5.20 5.23 11.49
C LEU A 108 3.67 5.30 11.59
N ILE A 109 3.05 4.22 12.04
CA ILE A 109 1.59 4.13 12.21
C ILE A 109 1.12 5.17 13.24
N GLY A 110 1.89 5.37 14.32
CA GLY A 110 1.59 6.35 15.36
C GLY A 110 1.50 7.80 14.89
N ARG A 111 2.10 8.13 13.73
CA ARG A 111 2.02 9.47 13.12
C ARG A 111 0.71 9.72 12.38
N LEU A 112 -0.03 8.66 12.05
CA LEU A 112 -1.31 8.79 11.37
C LEU A 112 -2.39 9.30 12.32
N GLY A 113 -3.41 9.98 11.78
CA GLY A 113 -4.63 10.32 12.52
C GLY A 113 -5.34 9.09 13.10
N GLU A 114 -6.16 9.29 14.14
CA GLU A 114 -6.75 8.18 14.91
C GLU A 114 -7.62 7.24 14.06
N GLU A 115 -8.38 7.79 13.11
CA GLU A 115 -9.20 7.01 12.18
C GLU A 115 -8.35 6.05 11.34
N HIS A 116 -7.26 6.56 10.75
CA HIS A 116 -6.32 5.76 9.97
C HIS A 116 -5.65 4.67 10.82
N ARG A 117 -5.24 5.00 12.05
CA ARG A 117 -4.68 4.03 12.99
C ARG A 117 -5.67 2.93 13.35
N ALA A 118 -6.94 3.27 13.58
CA ALA A 118 -7.97 2.31 13.90
C ALA A 118 -8.18 1.29 12.75
N HIS A 119 -8.16 1.74 11.50
CA HIS A 119 -8.25 0.85 10.34
C HIS A 119 -7.05 -0.10 10.23
N ILE A 120 -5.84 0.40 10.43
CA ILE A 120 -4.63 -0.43 10.40
C ILE A 120 -4.66 -1.45 11.54
N ARG A 121 -4.98 -1.03 12.77
CA ARG A 121 -5.08 -1.93 13.93
C ARG A 121 -6.08 -3.05 13.70
N GLY A 122 -7.27 -2.75 13.16
CA GLY A 122 -8.27 -3.79 12.89
C GLY A 122 -7.77 -4.89 11.95
N PHE A 123 -6.92 -4.57 10.98
CA PHE A 123 -6.25 -5.58 10.15
C PHE A 123 -5.15 -6.30 10.93
N VAL A 124 -4.30 -5.58 11.65
CA VAL A 124 -3.15 -6.14 12.39
C VAL A 124 -3.62 -7.09 13.49
N ASP A 125 -4.65 -6.73 14.24
CA ASP A 125 -5.17 -7.53 15.36
C ASP A 125 -5.61 -8.93 14.88
N GLN A 126 -6.31 -9.01 13.74
CA GLN A 126 -6.68 -10.29 13.12
C GLN A 126 -5.46 -11.15 12.76
N GLN A 127 -4.37 -10.53 12.30
CA GLN A 127 -3.13 -11.24 12.00
C GLN A 127 -2.43 -11.75 13.25
N LEU A 128 -2.41 -10.92 14.30
CA LEU A 128 -1.75 -11.23 15.56
C LEU A 128 -2.49 -12.33 16.32
N GLU A 129 -3.82 -12.37 16.28
CA GLU A 129 -4.61 -13.45 16.86
C GLU A 129 -4.21 -14.80 16.24
N ILE A 130 -4.14 -14.88 14.91
CA ILE A 130 -3.70 -16.09 14.21
C ILE A 130 -2.26 -16.45 14.57
N TYR A 131 -1.36 -15.46 14.61
CA TYR A 131 0.03 -15.65 15.00
C TYR A 131 0.17 -16.24 16.40
N VAL A 132 -0.55 -15.69 17.38
CA VAL A 132 -0.50 -16.15 18.78
C VAL A 132 -1.00 -17.59 18.90
N GLU A 133 -2.09 -17.95 18.23
CA GLU A 133 -2.61 -19.32 18.28
C GLU A 133 -1.64 -20.31 17.60
N VAL A 134 -0.99 -19.90 16.51
CA VAL A 134 0.01 -20.72 15.83
C VAL A 134 1.25 -20.92 16.72
N GLU A 135 1.77 -19.88 17.34
CA GLU A 135 2.89 -20.00 18.27
C GLU A 135 2.53 -20.82 19.51
N ARG A 136 1.29 -20.70 20.01
CA ARG A 136 0.79 -21.54 21.11
C ARG A 136 0.77 -23.02 20.71
N ALA A 137 0.21 -23.36 19.55
CA ALA A 137 0.14 -24.73 19.07
C ALA A 137 1.55 -25.32 18.84
N LYS A 138 2.48 -24.55 18.25
CA LYS A 138 3.89 -24.96 18.15
C LYS A 138 4.54 -25.20 19.51
N SER A 139 4.25 -24.36 20.52
CA SER A 139 4.84 -24.49 21.86
C SER A 139 4.48 -25.79 22.57
N VAL A 140 3.37 -26.42 22.19
CA VAL A 140 2.93 -27.72 22.71
C VAL A 140 3.24 -28.90 21.77
N GLY A 141 4.07 -28.66 20.75
CA GLY A 141 4.53 -29.69 19.82
C GLY A 141 3.51 -30.11 18.75
N MET A 142 2.46 -29.31 18.52
CA MET A 142 1.51 -29.57 17.43
C MET A 142 2.10 -29.10 16.11
N GLU A 143 2.03 -29.97 15.09
CA GLU A 143 2.23 -29.56 13.70
C GLU A 143 0.96 -28.90 13.18
N ILE A 144 1.13 -27.75 12.52
CA ILE A 144 0.04 -26.96 11.96
C ILE A 144 0.18 -27.02 10.45
N GLU A 145 -0.82 -27.59 9.79
CA GLU A 145 -0.94 -27.57 8.34
C GLU A 145 -1.83 -26.40 7.93
N PHE A 146 -1.34 -25.57 7.01
CA PHE A 146 -2.11 -24.47 6.46
C PHE A 146 -2.68 -24.90 5.12
N ASP A 147 -4.00 -24.75 4.95
CA ASP A 147 -4.65 -24.96 3.65
C ASP A 147 -4.25 -23.81 2.70
N PRO A 148 -3.48 -24.11 1.64
CA PRO A 148 -3.03 -23.09 0.69
C PRO A 148 -4.15 -22.54 -0.19
N GLU A 149 -5.32 -23.20 -0.25
CA GLU A 149 -6.47 -22.78 -1.07
C GLU A 149 -7.36 -21.73 -0.39
N LEU A 150 -7.20 -21.51 0.93
CA LEU A 150 -7.91 -20.44 1.64
C LEU A 150 -7.34 -19.07 1.25
N GLU A 151 -8.03 -18.37 0.35
CA GLU A 151 -7.64 -17.05 -0.21
C GLU A 151 -7.31 -15.97 0.85
N TRP A 152 -7.93 -16.08 2.02
CA TRP A 152 -7.77 -15.12 3.11
C TRP A 152 -6.64 -15.49 4.06
N TYR A 153 -5.98 -16.65 3.89
CA TYR A 153 -4.95 -17.12 4.81
C TYR A 153 -3.70 -16.26 4.64
N PRO A 154 -3.45 -15.31 5.56
CA PRO A 154 -2.18 -14.64 5.59
C PRO A 154 -1.22 -15.66 6.17
N ARG A 155 -0.15 -15.99 5.46
CA ARG A 155 0.96 -16.71 6.07
C ARG A 155 1.29 -15.98 7.37
N VAL A 156 1.10 -16.68 8.49
CA VAL A 156 1.24 -16.16 9.86
C VAL A 156 2.33 -15.10 9.92
N MET A 157 1.91 -13.84 10.02
CA MET A 157 2.84 -12.72 9.93
C MET A 157 3.43 -12.47 11.31
N THR A 158 4.74 -12.25 11.37
CA THR A 158 5.33 -11.65 12.58
C THR A 158 4.68 -10.29 12.85
N PRO A 159 4.70 -9.77 14.09
CA PRO A 159 4.14 -8.46 14.39
C PRO A 159 4.68 -7.35 13.49
N THR A 160 6.00 -7.31 13.28
CA THR A 160 6.65 -6.38 12.34
C THR A 160 6.02 -6.45 10.95
N ARG A 161 5.86 -7.67 10.41
CA ARG A 161 5.33 -7.88 9.06
C ARG A 161 3.86 -7.50 8.95
N ALA A 162 3.06 -7.87 9.96
CA ALA A 162 1.64 -7.50 10.01
C ALA A 162 1.48 -5.98 9.97
N ASN A 163 2.19 -5.27 10.84
CA ASN A 163 2.19 -3.80 10.88
C ASN A 163 2.68 -3.19 9.57
N LEU A 164 3.79 -3.69 9.00
CA LEU A 164 4.39 -3.12 7.80
C LEU A 164 3.50 -3.33 6.57
N TYR A 165 2.97 -4.54 6.42
CA TYR A 165 2.06 -4.88 5.34
C TYR A 165 0.76 -4.07 5.45
N ALA A 166 0.18 -4.00 6.65
CA ALA A 166 -1.04 -3.21 6.89
C ALA A 166 -0.84 -1.73 6.54
N PHE A 167 0.29 -1.13 6.94
CA PHE A 167 0.64 0.23 6.58
C PHE A 167 0.72 0.41 5.06
N VAL A 168 1.47 -0.45 4.35
CA VAL A 168 1.62 -0.37 2.88
C VAL A 168 0.27 -0.50 2.18
N ILE A 169 -0.52 -1.49 2.57
CA ILE A 169 -1.84 -1.74 1.99
C ILE A 169 -2.79 -0.58 2.25
N TYR A 170 -2.76 0.00 3.45
CA TYR A 170 -3.58 1.15 3.79
C TYR A 170 -3.23 2.38 2.95
N VAL A 171 -1.95 2.75 2.87
CA VAL A 171 -1.50 3.88 2.06
C VAL A 171 -1.82 3.66 0.57
N ALA A 172 -1.54 2.46 0.06
CA ALA A 172 -1.83 2.12 -1.33
C ALA A 172 -3.33 2.22 -1.64
N ARG A 173 -4.19 1.75 -0.71
CA ARG A 173 -5.64 1.91 -0.83
C ARG A 173 -6.03 3.38 -0.94
N THR A 174 -5.59 4.22 0.01
CA THR A 174 -5.94 5.64 0.04
C THR A 174 -5.53 6.35 -1.25
N LEU A 175 -4.30 6.14 -1.71
CA LEU A 175 -3.82 6.74 -2.95
C LEU A 175 -4.55 6.21 -4.19
N ALA A 176 -4.88 4.91 -4.23
CA ALA A 176 -5.64 4.34 -5.32
C ALA A 176 -7.04 4.96 -5.42
N PHE A 177 -7.71 5.19 -4.28
CA PHE A 177 -8.98 5.88 -4.25
C PHE A 177 -8.88 7.32 -4.76
N GLU A 178 -7.93 8.11 -4.26
CA GLU A 178 -7.72 9.48 -4.73
C GLU A 178 -7.42 9.54 -6.23
N GLY A 179 -6.60 8.61 -6.72
CA GLY A 179 -6.30 8.48 -8.14
C GLY A 179 -7.53 8.10 -8.97
N ALA A 180 -8.31 7.13 -8.50
CA ALA A 180 -9.51 6.66 -9.19
C ALA A 180 -10.58 7.76 -9.26
N PHE A 181 -10.85 8.47 -8.16
CA PHE A 181 -11.78 9.59 -8.16
C PHE A 181 -11.32 10.69 -9.11
N GLY A 182 -10.04 11.06 -9.11
CA GLY A 182 -9.52 12.03 -10.07
C GLY A 182 -9.69 11.57 -11.52
N ALA A 183 -9.50 10.29 -11.81
CA ALA A 183 -9.68 9.73 -13.15
C ALA A 183 -11.15 9.75 -13.61
N ILE A 184 -12.09 9.51 -12.70
CA ILE A 184 -13.53 9.57 -12.98
C ILE A 184 -13.99 11.00 -13.20
N ASP A 185 -13.57 11.94 -12.36
CA ASP A 185 -13.93 13.36 -12.46
C ASP A 185 -13.55 13.93 -13.84
N ARG A 186 -12.35 13.59 -14.33
CA ARG A 186 -11.91 13.98 -15.70
C ARG A 186 -12.75 13.38 -16.83
N LYS A 187 -13.41 12.25 -16.60
CA LYS A 187 -14.28 11.62 -17.60
C LYS A 187 -15.69 12.23 -17.60
N GLY A 188 -16.06 13.02 -16.59
CA GLY A 188 -17.38 13.64 -16.50
C GLY A 188 -18.51 12.60 -16.41
N ILE A 189 -18.30 11.52 -15.65
CA ILE A 189 -19.29 10.45 -15.50
C ILE A 189 -20.34 10.88 -14.46
N ASP A 190 -21.57 11.13 -14.93
CA ASP A 190 -22.69 11.54 -14.09
C ASP A 190 -23.63 10.38 -13.69
N ASP A 191 -23.60 9.25 -14.41
CA ASP A 191 -24.44 8.09 -14.08
C ASP A 191 -23.88 7.31 -12.88
N PRO A 192 -24.66 7.09 -11.80
CA PRO A 192 -24.16 6.40 -10.60
C PRO A 192 -23.74 4.95 -10.83
N THR A 193 -24.35 4.24 -11.77
CA THR A 193 -24.02 2.83 -12.04
C THR A 193 -22.71 2.73 -12.79
N GLU A 194 -22.54 3.56 -13.82
CA GLU A 194 -21.30 3.71 -14.57
C GLU A 194 -20.17 4.20 -13.65
N PHE A 195 -20.44 5.18 -12.78
CA PHE A 195 -19.50 5.67 -11.78
C PHE A 195 -18.95 4.53 -10.92
N LEU A 196 -19.82 3.71 -10.34
CA LEU A 196 -19.42 2.60 -9.48
C LEU A 196 -18.64 1.54 -10.25
N ALA A 197 -19.04 1.23 -11.48
CA ALA A 197 -18.33 0.26 -12.33
C ALA A 197 -16.92 0.75 -12.69
N VAL A 198 -16.75 2.03 -13.04
CA VAL A 198 -15.45 2.61 -13.36
C VAL A 198 -14.57 2.73 -12.11
N LEU A 199 -15.15 3.13 -10.97
CA LEU A 199 -14.44 3.17 -9.69
C LEU A 199 -13.92 1.79 -9.29
N ASP A 200 -14.76 0.76 -9.36
CA ASP A 200 -14.39 -0.61 -9.01
C ASP A 200 -13.29 -1.15 -9.93
N ALA A 201 -13.43 -0.97 -11.25
CA ALA A 201 -12.42 -1.38 -12.21
C ALA A 201 -11.08 -0.67 -11.99
N GLU A 202 -11.11 0.61 -11.67
CA GLU A 202 -9.91 1.42 -11.47
C GLU A 202 -9.22 1.11 -10.14
N VAL A 203 -9.98 0.96 -9.07
CA VAL A 203 -9.46 0.50 -7.77
C VAL A 203 -8.90 -0.92 -7.90
N GLU A 204 -9.59 -1.84 -8.56
CA GLU A 204 -9.07 -3.18 -8.81
C GLU A 204 -7.73 -3.12 -9.55
N ARG A 205 -7.65 -2.33 -10.63
CA ARG A 205 -6.43 -2.17 -11.43
C ARG A 205 -5.27 -1.66 -10.57
N LEU A 206 -5.49 -0.61 -9.79
CA LEU A 206 -4.45 0.04 -8.97
C LEU A 206 -4.06 -0.78 -7.74
N THR A 207 -4.96 -1.63 -7.26
CA THR A 207 -4.80 -2.36 -6.00
C THR A 207 -4.52 -3.85 -6.19
N GLY A 208 -4.49 -4.33 -7.44
CA GLY A 208 -4.29 -5.74 -7.75
C GLY A 208 -5.45 -6.64 -7.33
N GLY A 209 -6.65 -6.07 -7.19
CA GLY A 209 -7.84 -6.79 -6.72
C GLY A 209 -7.96 -6.94 -5.20
N LEU A 210 -7.09 -6.28 -4.41
CA LEU A 210 -7.23 -6.28 -2.94
C LEU A 210 -8.51 -5.59 -2.47
N PHE A 211 -8.95 -4.57 -3.19
CA PHE A 211 -10.15 -3.81 -2.86
C PHE A 211 -11.11 -3.88 -4.04
N ARG A 212 -12.29 -4.45 -3.79
CA ARG A 212 -13.41 -4.51 -4.71
C ARG A 212 -14.69 -4.17 -3.96
N PHE A 213 -15.56 -3.40 -4.59
CA PHE A 213 -16.88 -3.07 -4.08
C PHE A 213 -17.89 -4.15 -4.43
N ASN A 214 -17.74 -4.80 -5.59
CA ASN A 214 -18.70 -5.78 -6.06
C ASN A 214 -18.06 -7.18 -6.16
N ARG A 215 -18.36 -8.05 -5.18
CA ARG A 215 -17.97 -9.47 -5.23
C ARG A 215 -18.93 -10.33 -6.07
N SER A 216 -19.98 -9.75 -6.65
CA SER A 216 -20.97 -10.56 -7.39
C SER A 216 -20.53 -10.81 -8.84
N ARG A 217 -19.81 -11.93 -9.04
CA ARG A 217 -19.83 -12.88 -10.16
C ARG A 217 -18.45 -13.50 -10.37
N GLU A 218 -18.12 -14.48 -9.54
CA GLU A 218 -17.46 -15.72 -9.98
C GLU A 218 -18.20 -16.89 -9.32
#